data_AF-A0A6L3XZG2-F1
#
_entry.id   AF-A0A6L3XZG2-F1
#
_cell.length_a   1.000
_cell.length_b   1.000
_cell.length_c   1.000
_cell.angle_alpha   90.00
_cell.angle_beta   90.00
_cell.angle_gamma   90.00
#
_symmetry.space_group_name_H-M   'P 1'
#
loop_
_entity.id
_entity.type
_entity.pdbx_description
1 polymer ?
#
loop_
_entity_poly.entity_id
_entity_poly.type
_entity_poly.pdbx_seq_one_letter_code
_entity_poly.pdbx_strand_id
1 'polypeptide(L)' 'VEQNRHSANRSMVADGGQAYLSGVPERGTLRVSWYQDGEQQQCQTPFRLGKAHMAPGIATLSVECH' A
#
# COMPACT_ATOMS: atom_id res chain seq x y z
N VAL A 1 -27.41 -1.36 10.03
CA VAL A 1 -26.39 -0.55 9.34
C VAL A 1 -25.43 -1.52 8.68
N GLU A 2 -25.67 -1.86 7.43
CA GLU A 2 -24.78 -2.71 6.62
C GLU A 2 -23.48 -1.95 6.39
N GLN A 3 -22.46 -2.22 7.21
CA GLN A 3 -21.11 -1.78 6.89
C GLN A 3 -20.58 -2.79 5.88
N ASN A 4 -20.82 -2.52 4.59
CA ASN A 4 -20.14 -3.17 3.48
C ASN A 4 -18.65 -2.80 3.55
N ARG A 5 -17.95 -3.37 4.53
CA ARG A 5 -16.52 -3.20 4.75
C ARG A 5 -15.81 -4.07 3.73
N HIS A 6 -15.65 -3.56 2.51
CA HIS A 6 -14.37 -3.78 1.85
C HIS A 6 -13.31 -3.10 2.73
N SER A 7 -12.78 -3.84 3.69
CA SER A 7 -11.64 -3.42 4.50
C SER A 7 -10.46 -3.28 3.55
N ALA A 8 -10.26 -2.07 3.00
CA ALA A 8 -9.01 -1.77 2.34
C ALA A 8 -7.89 -2.04 3.35
N ASN A 9 -6.95 -2.93 3.01
CA ASN A 9 -5.77 -3.16 3.81
C ASN A 9 -4.99 -1.85 3.89
N ARG A 10 -4.78 -1.35 5.10
CA ARG A 10 -4.13 -0.07 5.37
C ARG A 10 -2.93 -0.28 6.27
N SER A 11 -1.94 0.57 6.09
CA SER A 11 -0.73 0.63 6.90
C SER A 11 -0.22 2.06 6.94
N MET A 12 0.70 2.35 7.85
CA MET A 12 1.38 3.64 7.95
C MET A 12 2.80 3.50 7.42
N VAL A 13 3.27 4.56 6.78
CA VAL A 13 4.66 4.66 6.34
C VAL A 13 5.52 4.98 7.57
N ALA A 14 6.54 4.16 7.79
CA ALA A 14 7.57 4.33 8.80
C ALA A 14 8.81 4.99 8.19
N ASP A 15 9.88 5.07 8.99
CA ASP A 15 11.15 5.66 8.57
C ASP A 15 11.69 5.00 7.29
N GLY A 16 12.29 5.84 6.43
CA GLY A 16 12.83 5.39 5.13
C GLY A 16 11.76 5.08 4.08
N GLY A 17 10.50 5.51 4.26
CA GLY A 17 9.46 5.36 3.24
C GLY A 17 8.86 3.95 3.14
N GLN A 18 9.02 3.13 4.18
CA GLN A 18 8.61 1.73 4.19
C GLN A 18 7.26 1.53 4.89
N ALA A 19 6.44 0.60 4.40
CA ALA A 19 5.21 0.19 5.06
C ALA A 19 5.02 -1.32 4.94
N TYR A 20 4.54 -1.96 6.00
CA TYR A 20 4.17 -3.37 5.98
C TYR A 20 2.68 -3.53 5.74
N LEU A 21 2.31 -4.35 4.75
CA LEU A 21 0.92 -4.59 4.37
C LEU A 21 0.64 -6.09 4.39
N SER A 22 -0.48 -6.49 5.01
CA SER A 22 -0.96 -7.87 5.02
C SER A 22 -2.30 -7.97 4.29
N GLY A 23 -2.62 -9.16 3.77
CA GLY A 23 -3.91 -9.43 3.11
C GLY A 23 -4.10 -8.73 1.76
N VAL A 24 -3.04 -8.16 1.18
CA VAL A 24 -3.09 -7.48 -0.12
C VAL A 24 -3.27 -8.47 -1.27
N PRO A 25 -4.00 -8.08 -2.35
CA PRO A 25 -4.12 -8.92 -3.54
C PRO A 25 -2.77 -9.01 -4.28
N GLU A 26 -2.65 -9.96 -5.22
CA GLU A 26 -1.46 -10.09 -6.08
C GLU A 26 -1.15 -8.80 -6.85
N ARG A 27 -2.19 -8.08 -7.29
CA ARG A 27 -2.10 -6.84 -8.06
C ARG A 27 -3.14 -5.85 -7.56
N GLY A 28 -2.79 -4.57 -7.54
CA GLY A 28 -3.70 -3.51 -7.12
C GLY A 28 -3.07 -2.13 -7.26
N THR A 29 -3.67 -1.14 -6.60
CA THR A 29 -3.18 0.24 -6.55
C THR A 29 -3.02 0.65 -5.10
N LEU A 30 -1.81 1.10 -4.73
CA LEU A 30 -1.57 1.75 -3.45
C LEU A 30 -2.02 3.19 -3.54
N ARG A 31 -2.74 3.66 -2.52
CA ARG A 31 -3.05 5.07 -2.30
C ARG A 31 -2.33 5.52 -1.04
N VAL A 32 -1.42 6.47 -1.19
CA VAL A 32 -0.66 7.07 -0.08
C VAL A 32 -1.14 8.50 0.07
N SER A 33 -1.40 8.93 1.30
CA SER A 33 -1.86 10.29 1.58
C SER A 33 -1.14 10.85 2.81
N TRP A 34 -0.69 12.08 2.72
CA TRP A 34 -0.01 12.80 3.80
C TRP A 34 -0.37 14.29 3.74
N TYR A 35 0.11 15.07 4.70
CA TYR A 35 0.04 16.53 4.65
C TYR A 35 1.44 17.10 4.46
N GLN A 36 1.57 18.08 3.57
CA GLN A 36 2.79 18.85 3.36
C GLN A 36 2.39 20.32 3.28
N ASP A 37 3.04 21.16 4.09
CA ASP A 37 2.76 22.61 4.17
C ASP A 37 1.27 22.94 4.43
N GLY A 38 0.59 22.09 5.20
CA GLY A 38 -0.84 22.24 5.51
C GLY A 38 -1.79 21.75 4.41
N GLU A 39 -1.27 21.34 3.26
CA GLU A 39 -2.05 20.82 2.14
C GLU A 39 -2.04 19.29 2.10
N GLN A 40 -3.19 18.70 1.77
CA GLN A 40 -3.31 17.26 1.62
C GLN A 40 -2.67 16.82 0.30
N GLN A 41 -1.66 15.96 0.41
CA GLN A 41 -1.00 15.31 -0.70
C GLN A 41 -1.52 13.89 -0.86
N GLN A 42 -1.56 13.40 -2.09
CA GLN A 42 -1.90 12.03 -2.39
C GLN A 42 -1.09 11.51 -3.56
N CYS A 43 -0.57 10.30 -3.42
CA CYS A 43 -0.03 9.52 -4.52
C CYS A 43 -0.88 8.27 -4.75
N GLN A 44 -0.99 7.85 -6.02
CA GLN A 44 -1.44 6.52 -6.37
C GLN A 44 -0.41 5.82 -7.26
N THR A 45 -0.05 4.59 -6.91
CA THR A 45 0.91 3.79 -7.69
C THR A 45 0.43 2.34 -7.83
N PRO A 46 0.42 1.76 -9.03
CA PRO A 46 0.06 0.37 -9.21
C PRO A 46 1.17 -0.55 -8.66
N PHE A 47 0.79 -1.71 -8.14
CA PHE A 47 1.74 -2.72 -7.69
C PHE A 47 1.39 -4.11 -8.23
N ARG A 48 2.41 -4.97 -8.35
CA ARG A 48 2.27 -6.39 -8.69
C ARG A 48 3.29 -7.20 -7.90
N LEU A 49 2.84 -8.18 -7.12
CA LEU A 49 3.73 -9.02 -6.31
C LEU A 49 4.49 -10.08 -7.15
N GLY A 50 4.04 -10.37 -8.38
CA GLY A 50 4.69 -11.34 -9.26
C GLY A 50 4.85 -12.71 -8.57
N LYS A 51 5.94 -13.44 -8.80
CA LYS A 51 6.17 -14.72 -8.09
C LYS A 51 6.44 -14.57 -6.58
N ALA A 52 6.67 -13.36 -6.09
CA ALA A 52 7.05 -13.13 -4.70
C ALA A 52 5.92 -13.44 -3.70
N HIS A 53 4.65 -13.37 -4.11
CA HIS A 53 3.52 -13.78 -3.24
C HIS A 53 3.39 -15.30 -3.06
N MET A 54 4.09 -16.10 -3.87
CA MET A 54 4.03 -17.57 -3.83
C MET A 54 5.10 -18.18 -2.91
N ALA A 55 6.08 -17.37 -2.46
CA ALA A 55 7.09 -17.81 -1.53
C ALA A 55 6.59 -17.66 -0.08
N PRO A 56 6.89 -18.61 0.83
CA PRO A 56 6.60 -18.41 2.25
C PRO A 56 7.41 -17.22 2.78
N GLY A 57 6.76 -16.30 3.49
CA GLY A 57 7.41 -15.15 4.12
C GLY A 57 6.89 -13.79 3.63
N ILE A 58 7.72 -12.76 3.79
CA ILE A 58 7.41 -11.37 3.43
C ILE A 58 8.02 -11.05 2.07
N ALA A 59 7.19 -10.62 1.13
CA ALA A 59 7.64 -10.08 -0.15
C ALA A 59 7.95 -8.58 -0.01
N THR A 60 9.14 -8.16 -0.45
CA THR A 60 9.52 -6.74 -0.51
C THR A 60 9.38 -6.24 -1.94
N LEU A 61 8.77 -5.05 -2.08
CA LEU A 61 8.58 -4.37 -3.35
C LEU A 61 8.91 -2.89 -3.16
N SER A 62 9.62 -2.31 -4.14
CA SER A 62 9.78 -0.87 -4.26
C SER A 62 8.81 -0.36 -5.33
N VAL A 63 8.09 0.70 -5.02
CA VAL A 63 7.18 1.40 -5.94
C VAL A 63 7.50 2.89 -5.91
N GLU A 64 7.32 3.55 -7.04
CA GLU A 64 7.54 4.98 -7.17
C GLU A 64 6.22 5.71 -7.42
N CYS A 65 6.16 6.93 -6.90
CA CYS A 65 5.12 7.91 -7.14
C CYS A 65 5.68 8.93 -8.13
N HIS A 66 4.97 9.17 -9.23
CA HIS A 66 5.28 10.23 -10.19
C HIS A 66 4.38 11.44 -9.96
#